data_AF-A0A175R5H5-F1
#
_entry.id   AF-A0A175R5H5-F1
#
_cell.length_a   1.000
_cell.length_b   1.000
_cell.length_c   1.000
_cell.angle_alpha   90.00
_cell.angle_beta   90.00
_cell.angle_gamma   90.00
#
_symmetry.space_group_name_H-M   'P 1'
#
loop_
_entity.id
_entity.type
_entity.pdbx_description
1 polymer ?
#
loop_
_entity_poly.entity_id
_entity_poly.type
_entity_poly.pdbx_seq_one_letter_code
_entity_poly.pdbx_strand_id
1 'polypeptide(L)'
;MSVEPRETRSVPDLLADVLREATELFRTEGRLIRAELSDKLSQMQLAGGSLVAGAICLLVSLIILAGALVTAIAKYMDPAWAALLVGVIIAVIGVVLLAAGKKSLEAVNLAPERTLGQLQKDGQLAKEQTR
;
A
#
# COMPACT_ATOMS: atom_id res chain seq x y z
N MET A 1 -29.09 36.96 55.25
CA MET A 1 -28.39 37.04 53.95
C MET A 1 -27.25 36.04 54.02
N SER A 2 -27.51 34.79 53.66
CA SER A 2 -26.57 33.68 53.71
C SER A 2 -25.62 33.78 52.51
N VAL A 3 -24.35 34.02 52.79
CA VAL A 3 -23.29 34.04 51.78
C VAL A 3 -22.94 32.58 51.49
N GLU A 4 -23.41 32.05 50.35
CA GLU A 4 -22.89 30.78 49.85
C GLU A 4 -21.39 30.94 49.56
N PRO A 5 -20.55 29.97 49.95
CA PRO A 5 -19.14 30.01 49.64
C PRO A 5 -19.00 29.85 48.12
N ARG A 6 -18.48 30.88 47.44
CA ARG A 6 -18.00 30.76 46.06
C ARG A 6 -16.94 29.66 46.06
N GLU A 7 -17.27 28.49 45.52
CA GLU A 7 -16.26 27.53 45.10
C GLU A 7 -15.38 28.20 44.04
N THR A 8 -14.24 28.73 44.49
CA THR A 8 -13.12 29.11 43.64
C THR A 8 -12.67 27.84 42.94
N ARG A 9 -13.15 27.61 41.72
CA ARG A 9 -12.61 26.59 40.81
C ARG A 9 -11.09 26.73 40.81
N SER A 10 -10.42 25.68 41.25
CA SER A 10 -9.00 25.71 41.47
C SER A 10 -8.29 25.41 40.14
N VAL A 11 -7.11 25.99 39.91
CA VAL A 11 -6.27 25.73 38.71
C VAL A 11 -6.09 24.21 38.39
N PRO A 12 -6.02 23.31 39.40
CA PRO A 12 -6.03 21.86 39.16
C PRO A 12 -7.31 21.32 38.51
N ASP A 13 -8.49 21.88 38.81
CA ASP A 13 -9.77 21.40 38.25
C ASP A 13 -9.87 21.72 36.75
N LEU A 14 -9.39 22.90 36.33
CA LEU A 14 -9.35 23.28 34.92
C LEU A 14 -8.38 22.42 34.11
N LEU A 15 -7.24 22.03 34.71
CA LEU A 15 -6.30 21.12 34.08
C LEU A 15 -6.90 19.71 33.92
N ALA A 16 -7.65 19.25 34.93
CA ALA A 16 -8.36 17.98 34.88
C ALA A 16 -9.43 17.96 33.77
N ASP A 17 -10.17 19.05 33.59
CA ASP A 17 -11.18 19.17 32.53
C ASP A 17 -10.55 19.20 31.12
N VAL A 18 -9.46 19.93 30.91
CA VAL A 18 -8.74 19.97 29.61
C VAL A 18 -8.15 18.60 29.25
N LEU A 19 -7.58 17.87 30.22
CA LEU A 19 -7.08 16.50 29.99
C LEU A 19 -8.21 15.54 29.62
N ARG A 20 -9.41 15.76 30.17
CA ARG A 20 -10.59 14.95 29.94
C ARG A 20 -11.22 15.23 28.57
N GLU A 21 -11.30 16.49 28.16
CA GLU A 21 -11.67 16.88 26.80
C GLU A 21 -10.66 16.39 25.75
N ALA A 22 -9.35 16.51 26.02
CA ALA A 22 -8.32 15.99 25.13
C ALA A 22 -8.44 14.47 24.97
N THR A 23 -8.70 13.74 26.06
CA THR A 23 -8.92 12.29 26.02
C THR A 23 -10.16 11.93 25.23
N GLU A 24 -11.27 12.69 25.34
CA GLU A 24 -12.47 12.50 24.53
C GLU A 24 -12.22 12.76 23.03
N LEU A 25 -11.47 13.81 22.71
CA LEU A 25 -11.12 14.15 21.32
C LEU A 25 -10.30 13.02 20.68
N PHE A 26 -9.23 12.56 21.35
CA PHE A 26 -8.42 11.42 20.89
C PHE A 26 -9.24 10.14 20.70
N ARG A 27 -10.19 9.87 21.59
CA ARG A 27 -11.06 8.68 21.50
C ARG A 27 -12.02 8.77 20.32
N THR A 28 -12.49 9.98 19.99
CA THR A 28 -13.41 10.25 18.89
C THR A 28 -12.70 10.24 17.54
N GLU A 29 -11.57 10.95 17.44
CA GLU A 29 -10.74 11.03 16.24
C GLU A 29 -10.10 9.67 15.92
N GLY A 30 -9.69 8.92 16.95
CA GLY A 30 -9.20 7.55 16.80
C GLY A 30 -10.26 6.57 16.27
N ARG A 31 -11.54 6.74 16.64
CA ARG A 31 -12.65 5.95 16.07
C ARG A 31 -12.89 6.30 14.60
N LEU A 32 -12.80 7.58 14.25
CA LEU A 32 -12.96 8.05 12.88
C LEU A 32 -11.84 7.53 11.97
N ILE A 33 -10.59 7.67 12.41
CA ILE A 33 -9.40 7.16 11.70
C ILE A 33 -9.50 5.64 11.53
N ARG A 34 -9.90 4.89 12.56
CA ARG A 34 -10.09 3.44 12.45
C ARG A 34 -11.19 3.08 11.44
N ALA A 35 -12.29 3.82 11.43
CA ALA A 35 -13.37 3.60 10.46
C ALA A 35 -12.91 3.87 9.03
N GLU A 36 -12.21 4.98 8.80
CA GLU A 36 -11.70 5.34 7.47
C GLU A 36 -10.60 4.37 7.00
N LEU A 37 -9.70 3.94 7.90
CA LEU A 37 -8.72 2.90 7.60
C LEU A 37 -9.39 1.57 7.27
N SER A 38 -10.40 1.16 8.04
CA SER A 38 -11.15 -0.07 7.78
C SER A 38 -11.86 -0.02 6.42
N ASP A 39 -12.40 1.13 6.04
CA ASP A 39 -13.08 1.31 4.76
C ASP A 39 -12.09 1.34 3.59
N LYS A 40 -10.94 2.01 3.74
CA LYS A 40 -9.85 1.94 2.75
C LYS A 40 -9.30 0.52 2.62
N LEU A 41 -9.13 -0.21 3.73
CA LEU A 41 -8.65 -1.59 3.73
C LEU A 41 -9.66 -2.53 3.06
N SER A 42 -10.96 -2.39 3.32
CA SER A 42 -12.00 -3.22 2.69
C SER A 42 -12.06 -2.98 1.18
N GLN A 43 -11.98 -1.71 0.75
CA GLN A 43 -11.92 -1.34 -0.66
C GLN A 43 -10.66 -1.89 -1.34
N MET A 44 -9.49 -1.78 -0.68
CA MET A 44 -8.24 -2.38 -1.17
C MET A 44 -8.31 -3.92 -1.23
N GLN A 45 -9.01 -4.57 -0.29
CA GLN A 45 -9.16 -6.02 -0.26
C GLN A 45 -10.05 -6.53 -1.40
N LEU A 46 -11.16 -5.84 -1.68
CA LEU A 46 -12.05 -6.12 -2.81
C LEU A 46 -11.36 -5.85 -4.16
N ALA A 47 -10.68 -4.70 -4.29
CA ALA A 47 -9.92 -4.35 -5.48
C ALA A 47 -8.74 -5.30 -5.70
N GLY A 48 -8.02 -5.66 -4.64
CA GLY A 48 -6.90 -6.61 -4.68
C GLY A 48 -7.33 -8.02 -5.08
N GLY A 49 -8.45 -8.51 -4.53
CA GLY A 49 -8.96 -9.85 -4.85
C GLY A 49 -9.35 -10.01 -6.32
N SER A 50 -10.09 -9.04 -6.87
CA SER A 50 -10.49 -9.07 -8.28
C SER A 50 -9.30 -8.91 -9.25
N LEU A 51 -8.28 -8.13 -8.87
CA LEU A 51 -7.05 -7.99 -9.66
C LEU A 51 -6.26 -9.30 -9.73
N VAL A 52 -6.11 -10.01 -8.60
CA VAL A 52 -5.43 -11.30 -8.55
C VAL A 52 -6.20 -12.36 -9.34
N ALA A 53 -7.52 -12.43 -9.17
CA ALA A 53 -8.35 -13.35 -9.94
C ALA A 53 -8.26 -13.07 -11.45
N GLY A 54 -8.35 -11.81 -11.86
CA GLY A 54 -8.18 -11.39 -13.25
C GLY A 54 -6.80 -11.75 -13.80
N ALA A 55 -5.74 -11.55 -13.04
CA ALA A 55 -4.38 -11.92 -13.42
C ALA A 55 -4.23 -13.44 -13.65
N ILE A 56 -4.85 -14.26 -12.80
CA ILE A 56 -4.88 -15.73 -12.97
C ILE A 56 -5.65 -16.10 -14.24
N CYS A 57 -6.82 -15.51 -14.48
CA CYS A 57 -7.59 -15.76 -15.71
C CYS A 57 -6.82 -15.38 -16.97
N LEU A 58 -6.12 -14.25 -16.97
CA LEU A 58 -5.26 -13.82 -18.07
C LEU A 58 -4.08 -14.76 -18.27
N LEU A 59 -3.45 -15.25 -17.18
CA LEU A 59 -2.36 -16.21 -17.26
C LEU A 59 -2.80 -17.53 -17.90
N VAL A 60 -3.94 -18.08 -17.45
CA VAL A 60 -4.52 -19.30 -18.05
C VAL A 60 -4.83 -19.10 -19.52
N SER A 61 -5.47 -17.97 -19.86
CA SER A 61 -5.79 -17.62 -21.25
C SER A 61 -4.54 -17.49 -22.11
N LEU A 62 -3.47 -16.87 -21.58
CA LEU A 62 -2.19 -16.72 -22.27
C LEU A 62 -1.54 -18.08 -22.56
N ILE A 63 -1.59 -19.03 -21.63
CA ILE A 63 -1.06 -20.39 -21.84
C ILE A 63 -1.81 -21.09 -22.98
N ILE A 64 -3.14 -21.03 -22.98
CA ILE A 64 -3.97 -21.64 -24.02
C ILE A 64 -3.71 -20.99 -25.38
N LEU A 65 -3.66 -19.65 -25.43
CA LEU A 65 -3.36 -18.89 -26.65
C LEU A 65 -1.95 -19.16 -27.18
N ALA A 66 -0.96 -19.25 -26.31
CA ALA A 66 0.40 -19.59 -26.68
C ALA A 66 0.46 -21.00 -27.29
N GLY A 67 -0.20 -21.99 -26.67
CA GLY A 67 -0.31 -23.33 -27.23
C GLY A 67 -0.99 -23.34 -28.61
N ALA A 68 -2.11 -22.63 -28.75
CA ALA A 68 -2.82 -22.50 -30.02
C ALA A 68 -1.94 -21.84 -31.11
N LEU A 69 -1.17 -20.82 -30.75
CA LEU A 69 -0.25 -20.14 -31.66
C LEU A 69 0.90 -21.08 -32.09
N VAL A 70 1.47 -21.83 -31.15
CA VAL A 70 2.48 -22.85 -31.45
C VAL A 70 1.92 -23.89 -32.42
N THR A 71 0.72 -24.42 -32.15
CA THR A 71 0.06 -25.38 -33.07
C THR A 71 -0.23 -24.78 -34.44
N ALA A 72 -0.59 -23.50 -34.51
CA ALA A 72 -0.82 -22.81 -35.78
C ALA A 72 0.48 -22.67 -36.60
N ILE A 73 1.59 -22.28 -35.94
CA ILE A 73 2.90 -22.12 -36.58
C ILE A 73 3.52 -23.48 -36.95
N ALA A 74 3.26 -24.52 -36.14
CA ALA A 74 3.74 -25.88 -36.38
C ALA A 74 3.21 -26.51 -37.68
N LYS A 75 2.22 -25.88 -38.35
CA LYS A 75 1.80 -26.26 -39.72
C LYS A 75 2.85 -25.93 -40.78
N TYR A 76 3.78 -25.02 -40.48
CA TYR A 76 4.79 -24.53 -41.42
C TYR A 76 6.23 -24.86 -41.01
N MET A 77 6.47 -25.25 -39.75
CA MET A 77 7.78 -25.63 -39.23
C MET A 77 7.67 -26.70 -38.15
N ASP A 78 8.80 -27.29 -37.75
CA ASP A 78 8.84 -28.26 -36.67
C ASP A 78 8.27 -27.69 -35.34
N PRO A 79 7.47 -28.47 -34.59
CA PRO A 79 6.82 -28.00 -33.35
C PRO A 79 7.78 -27.45 -32.29
N ALA A 80 9.00 -27.99 -32.18
CA ALA A 80 9.97 -27.51 -31.20
C ALA A 80 10.45 -26.10 -31.53
N TRP A 81 10.72 -25.83 -32.81
CA TRP A 81 11.11 -24.50 -33.28
C TRP A 81 9.97 -23.49 -33.19
N ALA A 82 8.73 -23.91 -33.46
CA ALA A 82 7.54 -23.08 -33.25
C ALA A 82 7.37 -22.70 -31.78
N ALA A 83 7.52 -23.66 -30.86
CA ALA A 83 7.44 -23.42 -29.42
C ALA A 83 8.54 -22.48 -28.94
N LEU A 84 9.77 -22.66 -29.43
CA LEU A 84 10.91 -21.80 -29.09
C LEU A 84 10.66 -20.35 -29.55
N LEU A 85 10.23 -20.14 -30.80
CA LEU A 85 9.94 -18.81 -31.34
C LEU A 85 8.88 -18.08 -30.51
N VAL A 86 7.74 -18.73 -30.27
CA VAL A 86 6.63 -18.16 -29.49
C VAL A 86 7.07 -17.87 -28.06
N GLY A 87 7.81 -18.79 -27.43
CA GLY A 87 8.34 -18.63 -26.09
C GLY A 87 9.27 -17.42 -25.97
N VAL A 88 10.16 -17.22 -26.95
CA VAL A 88 11.06 -16.05 -26.99
C VAL A 88 10.26 -14.74 -27.11
N ILE A 89 9.26 -14.70 -27.99
CA ILE A 89 8.41 -13.51 -28.16
C ILE A 89 7.69 -13.15 -26.85
N ILE A 90 7.07 -14.14 -26.21
CA ILE A 90 6.37 -13.93 -24.93
C ILE A 90 7.36 -13.51 -23.83
N ALA A 91 8.56 -14.09 -23.78
CA ALA A 91 9.58 -13.72 -22.81
C ALA A 91 10.02 -12.26 -22.97
N VAL A 92 10.23 -11.78 -24.20
CA VAL A 92 10.57 -10.38 -24.47
C VAL A 92 9.45 -9.45 -23.99
N ILE A 93 8.19 -9.77 -24.31
CA ILE A 93 7.03 -9.02 -23.82
C ILE A 93 7.01 -8.99 -22.29
N GLY A 94 7.26 -10.13 -21.64
CA GLY A 94 7.34 -10.25 -20.18
C GLY A 94 8.39 -9.34 -19.56
N VAL A 95 9.59 -9.29 -20.13
CA VAL A 95 10.67 -8.40 -19.65
C VAL A 95 10.26 -6.92 -19.78
N VAL A 96 9.65 -6.53 -20.90
CA VAL A 96 9.17 -5.15 -21.11
C VAL A 96 8.09 -4.78 -20.10
N LEU A 97 7.11 -5.67 -19.88
CA LEU A 97 6.05 -5.45 -18.90
C LEU A 97 6.59 -5.36 -17.46
N LEU A 98 7.55 -6.21 -17.09
CA LEU A 98 8.20 -6.15 -15.79
C LEU A 98 8.96 -4.82 -15.61
N ALA A 99 9.69 -4.39 -16.63
CA ALA A 99 10.40 -3.11 -16.58
C ALA A 99 9.43 -1.92 -16.46
N ALA A 100 8.33 -1.94 -17.22
CA ALA A 100 7.29 -0.92 -17.14
C ALA A 100 6.58 -0.92 -15.77
N GLY A 101 6.25 -2.10 -15.24
CA GLY A 101 5.63 -2.26 -13.93
C GLY A 101 6.53 -1.75 -12.80
N LYS A 102 7.82 -2.10 -12.82
CA LYS A 102 8.81 -1.57 -11.86
C LYS A 102 8.88 -0.04 -11.91
N LYS A 103 8.95 0.54 -13.12
CA LYS A 103 8.96 2.00 -13.30
C LYS A 103 7.69 2.67 -12.76
N SER A 104 6.52 2.05 -12.97
CA SER A 104 5.25 2.56 -12.44
C SER A 104 5.21 2.49 -10.91
N LEU A 105 5.76 1.44 -10.30
CA LEU A 105 5.87 1.31 -8.84
C LEU A 105 6.92 2.26 -8.23
N GLU A 106 7.96 2.62 -8.98
CA GLU A 106 8.91 3.66 -8.57
C GLU A 106 8.29 5.07 -8.68
N ALA A 107 7.48 5.31 -9.72
CA ALA A 107 6.79 6.59 -9.93
C ALA A 107 5.67 6.83 -8.90
N VAL A 108 4.98 5.77 -8.49
CA VAL A 108 4.08 5.79 -7.34
C VAL A 108 4.96 5.66 -6.11
N ASN A 109 5.46 6.76 -5.55
CA ASN A 109 6.30 6.84 -4.33
C ASN A 109 5.80 5.94 -3.17
N LEU A 110 6.07 4.64 -3.23
CA LEU A 110 5.82 3.68 -2.16
C LEU A 110 7.00 3.61 -1.20
N ALA A 111 8.18 4.09 -1.63
CA ALA A 111 9.27 4.45 -0.74
C ALA A 111 9.09 5.91 -0.34
N PRO A 112 8.76 6.23 0.92
CA PRO A 112 8.72 7.62 1.35
C PRO A 112 10.16 8.12 1.46
N GLU A 113 10.69 8.68 0.36
CA GLU A 113 12.05 9.26 0.32
C GLU A 113 12.22 10.33 1.41
N ARG A 114 11.13 11.05 1.71
CA ARG A 114 11.07 12.05 2.79
C ARG A 114 11.25 11.43 4.17
N THR A 115 10.64 10.28 4.45
CA THR A 115 10.68 9.64 5.78
C THR A 115 12.02 8.95 6.04
N LEU A 116 12.62 8.33 5.01
CA LEU A 116 13.94 7.71 5.15
C LEU A 116 15.05 8.74 5.38
N GLY A 117 14.98 9.91 4.74
CA GLY A 117 15.93 11.00 4.97
C GLY A 117 15.81 11.65 6.35
N GLN A 118 14.60 11.71 6.92
CA GLN A 118 14.37 12.23 8.27
C GLN A 118 14.83 11.23 9.34
N LEU A 119 14.53 9.94 9.17
CA LEU A 119 14.99 8.88 10.09
C LEU A 119 16.52 8.75 10.16
N GLN A 120 17.21 8.99 9.03
CA GLN A 120 18.68 9.00 9.02
C GLN A 120 19.26 10.23 9.75
N LYS A 121 18.62 11.40 9.64
CA LYS A 121 19.01 12.60 10.38
C LYS A 121 18.75 12.42 11.88
N ASP A 122 17.60 11.88 12.25
CA ASP A 122 17.24 11.65 13.66
C ASP A 122 18.16 10.61 14.31
N GLY A 123 18.54 9.57 13.58
CA GLY A 123 19.52 8.57 14.04
C GLY A 123 20.94 9.10 14.20
N GLN A 124 21.33 10.13 13.44
CA GLN A 124 22.63 10.81 13.61
C GLN A 124 22.62 11.73 14.82
N LEU A 125 21.54 12.48 15.03
CA LEU A 125 21.39 13.37 16.20
C LEU A 125 21.33 12.58 17.53
N ALA A 126 20.69 11.40 17.54
CA ALA A 126 20.67 10.53 18.71
C ALA A 126 22.07 9.97 19.08
N LYS A 127 22.94 9.76 18.09
CA LYS A 127 24.32 9.33 18.31
C LYS A 127 25.22 10.44 18.83
N GLU A 128 24.95 11.70 18.48
CA GLU A 128 25.67 12.86 19.02
C GLU A 128 25.29 13.17 20.47
N GLN A 129 24.05 12.91 20.90
CA GLN A 129 23.64 13.14 22.29
C GLN A 129 24.15 12.11 23.31
N THR A 130 24.78 11.02 22.85
CA THR A 130 25.29 9.94 23.73
C THR A 130 26.83 9.95 23.82
N ARG A 131 27.50 10.95 23.24
CA ARG A 131 28.97 11.08 23.29
C ARG A 131 29.41 12.31 24.07
#